data_AF-A0AAE0DI35-F1
#
_entry.id   AF-A0AAE0DI35-F1
#
_cell.length_a   1.000
_cell.length_b   1.000
_cell.length_c   1.000
_cell.angle_alpha   90.00
_cell.angle_beta   90.00
_cell.angle_gamma   90.00
#
_symmetry.space_group_name_H-M   'P 1'
#
loop_
_entity.id
_entity.type
_entity.pdbx_description
1 polymer ?
#
loop_
_entity_poly.entity_id
_entity_poly.type
_entity_poly.pdbx_seq_one_letter_code
_entity_poly.pdbx_strand_id
1 'polypeptide(L)'
;MELMEVDGSNESSETMPKINGNGIHLPEVLPKSSGYGLLYAPINWPNPGDNWRWKVGKRVTIKGHFLDRYLYLPKRLSRNESSTFERGAFASKHKVEIYIREEFPNADVKAFFASFNWKIPAKQLSVNGQR
;
A
#
# COMPACT_ATOMS: atom_id res chain seq x y z
N MET A 1 -38.57 -3.17 -31.51
CA MET A 1 -38.32 -3.23 -30.05
C MET A 1 -37.34 -4.35 -29.86
N GLU A 2 -36.06 -4.03 -29.73
CA GLU A 2 -34.97 -5.00 -29.60
C GLU A 2 -34.32 -4.75 -28.24
N LEU A 3 -34.46 -5.71 -27.35
CA LEU A 3 -33.93 -5.67 -25.98
C LEU A 3 -32.46 -6.06 -26.06
N MET A 4 -31.55 -5.09 -25.96
CA MET A 4 -30.15 -5.36 -25.70
C MET A 4 -29.95 -5.44 -24.19
N GLU A 5 -29.88 -6.67 -23.69
CA GLU A 5 -29.34 -6.98 -22.36
C GLU A 5 -27.84 -6.69 -22.39
N VAL A 6 -27.41 -5.65 -21.66
CA VAL A 6 -25.97 -5.39 -21.48
C VAL A 6 -25.52 -6.12 -20.23
N ASP A 7 -24.69 -7.13 -20.48
CA ASP A 7 -24.05 -8.01 -19.52
C ASP A 7 -23.21 -7.22 -18.50
N GLY A 8 -23.58 -7.40 -17.23
CA GLY A 8 -22.66 -7.81 -16.17
C GLY A 8 -21.29 -7.14 -16.07
N SER A 9 -21.19 -6.26 -15.07
CA SER A 9 -20.12 -6.34 -14.06
C SER A 9 -18.67 -6.23 -14.56
N ASN A 10 -18.20 -5.00 -14.77
CA ASN A 10 -16.80 -4.64 -14.56
C ASN A 10 -16.46 -4.85 -13.08
N GLU A 11 -16.14 -6.08 -12.70
CA GLU A 11 -15.45 -6.40 -11.46
C GLU A 11 -14.03 -5.83 -11.58
N SER A 12 -13.89 -4.56 -11.21
CA SER A 12 -12.64 -4.02 -10.69
C SER A 12 -12.13 -5.03 -9.69
N SER A 13 -11.09 -5.78 -10.07
CA SER A 13 -10.44 -6.77 -9.22
C SER A 13 -9.67 -6.05 -8.11
N GLU A 14 -10.41 -5.39 -7.24
CA GLU A 14 -10.00 -5.02 -5.91
C GLU A 14 -9.74 -6.34 -5.22
N THR A 15 -8.46 -6.64 -5.01
CA THR A 15 -8.03 -7.84 -4.28
C THR A 15 -8.46 -7.65 -2.82
N MET A 16 -9.74 -7.93 -2.56
CA MET A 16 -10.32 -7.90 -1.24
C MET A 16 -9.59 -8.90 -0.36
N PRO A 17 -9.22 -8.53 0.88
CA PRO A 17 -8.62 -9.47 1.81
C PRO A 17 -9.64 -10.58 2.07
N LYS A 18 -9.29 -11.81 1.69
CA LYS A 18 -10.15 -12.97 1.87
C LYS A 18 -10.17 -13.30 3.37
N ILE A 19 -11.31 -13.11 4.01
CA ILE A 19 -11.52 -13.48 5.42
C ILE A 19 -11.95 -14.95 5.43
N ASN A 20 -11.01 -15.83 5.77
CA ASN A 20 -11.29 -17.22 6.15
C ASN A 20 -11.08 -17.36 7.67
N GLY A 21 -11.77 -18.32 8.30
CA GLY A 21 -11.99 -18.44 9.75
C GLY A 21 -10.75 -18.50 10.67
N ASN A 22 -9.54 -18.33 10.15
CA ASN A 22 -8.28 -18.31 10.89
C ASN A 22 -7.51 -16.97 10.85
N GLY A 23 -8.05 -15.90 10.24
CA GLY A 23 -7.47 -14.55 10.28
C GLY A 23 -7.55 -13.77 8.97
N ILE A 24 -7.14 -12.49 8.99
CA ILE A 24 -7.05 -11.65 7.78
C ILE A 24 -5.87 -12.14 6.94
N HIS A 25 -6.13 -12.87 5.85
CA HIS A 25 -5.09 -13.29 4.93
C HIS A 25 -4.72 -12.13 3.99
N LEU A 26 -3.64 -11.41 4.33
CA LEU A 26 -3.13 -10.33 3.50
C LEU A 26 -2.61 -10.88 2.16
N PRO A 27 -3.01 -10.30 1.00
CA PRO A 27 -2.56 -10.76 -0.31
C PRO A 27 -1.04 -10.65 -0.48
N GLU A 28 -0.37 -11.77 -0.73
CA GLU A 28 1.06 -11.78 -1.00
C GLU A 28 1.39 -11.06 -2.32
N VAL A 29 2.51 -10.32 -2.34
CA VAL A 29 2.93 -9.58 -3.55
C VAL A 29 4.31 -10.02 -4.03
N LEU A 30 4.56 -9.88 -5.34
CA LEU A 30 5.85 -10.19 -5.95
C LEU A 30 6.89 -9.10 -5.61
N PRO A 31 8.21 -9.42 -5.62
CA PRO A 31 9.26 -8.42 -5.51
C PRO A 31 9.11 -7.30 -6.55
N LYS A 32 9.50 -6.07 -6.18
CA LYS A 32 9.37 -4.85 -7.00
C LYS A 32 7.94 -4.40 -7.34
N SER A 33 6.91 -5.06 -6.81
CA SER A 33 5.53 -4.63 -6.97
C SER A 33 5.28 -3.24 -6.36
N SER A 34 4.29 -2.54 -6.90
CA SER A 34 3.79 -1.29 -6.35
C SER A 34 2.30 -1.14 -6.61
N GLY A 35 1.63 -0.37 -5.78
CA GLY A 35 0.20 -0.07 -5.93
C GLY A 35 -0.17 1.21 -5.18
N TYR A 36 -1.46 1.53 -5.18
CA TYR A 36 -2.02 2.68 -4.50
C TYR A 36 -3.03 2.23 -3.47
N GLY A 37 -3.11 2.96 -2.35
CA GLY A 37 -4.15 2.78 -1.37
C GLY A 37 -4.15 1.44 -0.65
N LEU A 38 -5.34 1.07 -0.16
CA LEU A 38 -5.55 -0.17 0.58
C LEU A 38 -5.11 -1.38 -0.23
N LEU A 39 -4.58 -2.43 0.40
CA LEU A 39 -4.48 -2.68 1.84
C LEU A 39 -3.18 -2.14 2.47
N TYR A 40 -2.26 -1.61 1.67
CA TYR A 40 -0.84 -1.40 2.05
C TYR A 40 -0.41 0.07 2.10
N ALA A 41 -1.31 0.99 1.76
CA ALA A 41 -1.15 2.42 1.94
C ALA A 41 -2.51 3.04 2.30
N PRO A 42 -2.52 4.23 2.93
CA PRO A 42 -3.78 4.92 3.23
C PRO A 42 -4.45 5.46 1.96
N ILE A 43 -5.78 5.55 2.00
CA ILE A 43 -6.62 6.18 0.96
C ILE A 43 -7.30 7.41 1.54
N ASN A 44 -7.67 8.36 0.67
CA ASN A 44 -8.45 9.54 1.04
C ASN A 44 -7.88 10.29 2.25
N TRP A 45 -6.55 10.26 2.43
CA TRP A 45 -5.88 10.85 3.57
C TRP A 45 -4.72 11.73 3.12
N PRO A 46 -4.63 12.98 3.60
CA PRO A 46 -5.47 13.62 4.61
C PRO A 46 -6.83 14.09 4.07
N ASN A 47 -6.96 14.31 2.76
CA ASN A 47 -8.20 14.73 2.13
C ASN A 47 -8.75 13.64 1.19
N PRO A 48 -10.07 13.64 0.92
CA PRO A 48 -10.66 12.78 -0.10
C PRO A 48 -9.90 12.88 -1.44
N GLY A 49 -9.58 11.73 -2.04
CA GLY A 49 -8.79 11.62 -3.27
C GLY A 49 -7.26 11.53 -3.06
N ASP A 50 -6.75 11.77 -1.85
CA ASP A 50 -5.34 11.60 -1.55
C ASP A 50 -4.99 10.14 -1.28
N ASN A 51 -4.66 9.43 -2.36
CA ASN A 51 -4.25 8.04 -2.30
C ASN A 51 -2.73 7.92 -2.27
N TRP A 52 -2.23 7.34 -1.18
CA TRP A 52 -0.81 7.09 -1.02
C TRP A 52 -0.39 5.89 -1.85
N ARG A 53 0.85 5.91 -2.34
CA ARG A 53 1.42 4.78 -3.09
C ARG A 53 2.26 3.92 -2.15
N TRP A 54 2.26 2.62 -2.36
CA TRP A 54 3.21 1.69 -1.75
C TRP A 54 4.08 1.03 -2.81
N LYS A 55 5.31 0.65 -2.42
CA LYS A 55 6.22 -0.16 -3.24
C LYS A 55 7.02 -1.10 -2.36
N VAL A 56 7.30 -2.28 -2.86
CA VAL A 56 8.24 -3.23 -2.26
C VAL A 56 9.53 -3.33 -3.06
N GLY A 57 10.63 -3.64 -2.39
CA GLY A 57 11.92 -3.94 -3.02
C GLY A 57 12.13 -5.44 -3.21
N LYS A 58 13.35 -5.91 -2.94
CA LYS A 58 13.74 -7.32 -3.17
C LYS A 58 13.89 -8.11 -1.88
N ARG A 59 14.33 -7.47 -0.79
CA ARG A 59 14.67 -8.18 0.44
C ARG A 59 13.42 -8.57 1.22
N VAL A 60 13.36 -9.83 1.64
CA VAL A 60 12.27 -10.44 2.41
C VAL A 60 12.85 -10.97 3.72
N THR A 61 12.09 -10.86 4.81
CA THR A 61 12.46 -11.47 6.09
C THR A 61 12.25 -12.98 6.08
N ILE A 62 12.87 -13.67 7.03
CA ILE A 62 12.61 -15.11 7.28
C ILE A 62 11.11 -15.36 7.54
N LYS A 63 10.39 -14.37 8.09
CA LYS A 63 8.95 -14.42 8.35
C LYS A 63 8.08 -14.12 7.11
N GLY A 64 8.66 -14.00 5.93
CA GLY A 64 7.91 -13.89 4.67
C GLY A 64 7.33 -12.50 4.38
N HIS A 65 7.91 -11.41 4.89
CA HIS A 65 7.46 -10.05 4.58
C HIS A 65 8.59 -9.15 4.10
N PHE A 66 8.29 -8.16 3.26
CA PHE A 66 9.33 -7.30 2.69
C PHE A 66 10.03 -6.43 3.76
N LEU A 67 11.36 -6.43 3.73
CA LEU A 67 12.19 -5.46 4.44
C LEU A 67 12.18 -4.13 3.70
N ASP A 68 12.41 -4.19 2.39
CA ASP A 68 12.38 -3.03 1.51
C ASP A 68 10.93 -2.68 1.21
N ARG A 69 10.39 -1.69 1.91
CA ARG A 69 9.05 -1.17 1.69
C ARG A 69 9.03 0.33 1.81
N TYR A 70 8.25 0.95 0.93
CA TYR A 70 8.24 2.40 0.76
C TYR A 70 6.81 2.88 0.63
N LEU A 71 6.47 3.94 1.36
CA LEU A 71 5.27 4.74 1.10
C LEU A 71 5.64 6.00 0.33
N TYR A 72 4.77 6.44 -0.55
CA TYR A 72 4.93 7.71 -1.25
C TYR A 72 3.73 8.61 -1.03
N LEU A 73 4.01 9.90 -0.94
CA LEU A 73 3.00 10.93 -0.84
C LEU A 73 2.05 10.91 -2.05
N PRO A 74 0.77 11.26 -1.84
CA PRO A 74 -0.16 11.63 -2.89
C PRO A 74 0.42 12.77 -3.74
N LYS A 75 0.06 12.80 -5.03
CA LYS A 75 0.55 13.82 -5.98
C LYS A 75 0.36 15.26 -5.48
N ARG A 76 -0.74 15.51 -4.76
CA ARG A 76 -1.08 16.81 -4.18
C ARG A 76 -0.07 17.25 -3.11
N LEU A 77 0.42 16.31 -2.31
CA LEU A 77 1.39 16.56 -1.24
C LEU A 77 2.85 16.47 -1.73
N SER A 78 3.10 15.80 -2.85
CA SER A 78 4.45 15.65 -3.42
C SER A 78 4.99 16.90 -4.12
N ARG A 79 4.20 17.98 -4.23
CA ARG A 79 4.53 19.21 -4.98
C ARG A 79 5.17 20.27 -4.09
N ASN A 80 6.15 19.89 -3.27
CA ASN A 80 6.97 20.86 -2.56
C ASN A 80 8.45 20.64 -2.95
N GLU A 81 8.90 21.51 -3.85
CA GLU A 81 10.17 21.45 -4.59
C GLU A 81 11.37 21.77 -3.69
N SER A 82 11.12 22.22 -2.46
CA SER A 82 12.08 22.57 -1.43
C SER A 82 12.41 21.42 -0.46
N SER A 83 11.68 20.30 -0.51
CA SER A 83 11.97 19.17 0.36
C SER A 83 13.05 18.29 -0.27
N THR A 84 14.23 18.26 0.35
CA THR A 84 15.37 17.36 0.08
C THR A 84 15.03 15.87 0.18
N PHE A 85 13.77 15.51 0.40
CA PHE A 85 13.22 14.17 0.21
C PHE A 85 13.13 13.86 -1.29
N GLU A 86 14.28 13.65 -1.92
CA GLU A 86 14.37 13.12 -3.27
C GLU A 86 13.41 11.93 -3.43
N ARG A 87 12.33 12.17 -4.18
CA ARG A 87 11.27 11.25 -4.57
C ARG A 87 10.23 10.87 -3.52
N GLY A 88 9.99 11.68 -2.49
CA GLY A 88 8.79 11.59 -1.64
C GLY A 88 8.51 10.21 -1.04
N ALA A 89 9.55 9.41 -0.81
CA ALA A 89 9.48 8.00 -0.45
C ALA A 89 9.92 7.78 1.00
N PHE A 90 9.04 7.22 1.82
CA PHE A 90 9.33 6.87 3.20
C PHE A 90 9.66 5.39 3.34
N ALA A 91 10.92 5.09 3.62
CA ALA A 91 11.41 3.72 3.83
C ALA A 91 11.20 3.19 5.26
N SER A 92 10.80 4.05 6.21
CA SER A 92 10.63 3.67 7.62
C SER A 92 9.35 4.23 8.20
N LYS A 93 8.75 3.45 9.11
CA LYS A 93 7.52 3.85 9.82
C LYS A 93 7.74 5.14 10.61
N HIS A 94 8.90 5.25 11.25
CA HIS A 94 9.29 6.42 12.03
C HIS A 94 9.40 7.69 11.19
N LYS A 95 9.95 7.62 9.96
CA LYS A 95 9.99 8.78 9.06
C LYS A 95 8.61 9.25 8.63
N VAL A 96 7.68 8.32 8.41
CA VAL A 96 6.27 8.67 8.15
C VAL A 96 5.66 9.32 9.39
N GLU A 97 5.86 8.74 10.58
CA GLU A 97 5.34 9.31 11.83
C GLU A 97 5.80 10.74 12.08
N ILE A 98 7.10 11.04 11.90
CA ILE A 98 7.64 12.39 12.01
C ILE A 98 6.94 13.32 11.01
N TYR A 99 6.90 12.93 9.73
CA TYR A 99 6.27 13.72 8.67
C TYR A 99 4.80 14.04 8.99
N ILE A 100 4.03 13.06 9.45
CA ILE A 100 2.60 13.25 9.76
C ILE A 100 2.44 14.22 10.94
N ARG A 101 3.29 14.15 11.97
CA ARG A 101 3.24 15.09 13.10
C ARG A 101 3.63 16.51 12.71
N GLU A 102 4.60 16.66 11.82
CA GLU A 102 5.09 17.97 11.38
C GLU A 102 4.10 18.66 10.45
N GLU A 103 3.61 17.94 9.42
CA GLU A 103 2.72 18.52 8.39
C GLU A 103 1.25 18.53 8.82
N PHE A 104 0.85 17.61 9.70
CA PHE A 104 -0.53 17.49 10.18
C PHE A 104 -0.57 17.37 11.71
N PRO A 105 -0.29 18.45 12.47
CA PRO A 105 -0.18 18.43 13.94
C PRO A 105 -1.44 17.90 14.66
N ASN A 106 -2.60 18.03 14.03
CA ASN A 106 -3.89 17.59 14.58
C ASN A 106 -4.27 16.15 14.16
N ALA A 107 -3.42 15.47 13.38
CA ALA A 107 -3.72 14.12 12.91
C ALA A 107 -3.50 13.07 14.00
N ASP A 108 -4.43 12.13 14.11
CA ASP A 108 -4.21 10.91 14.87
C ASP A 108 -3.30 9.95 14.10
N VAL A 109 -2.01 9.99 14.45
CA VAL A 109 -0.97 9.12 13.87
C VAL A 109 -1.28 7.63 14.09
N LYS A 110 -1.91 7.27 15.21
CA LYS A 110 -2.26 5.88 15.50
C LYS A 110 -3.38 5.43 14.57
N ALA A 111 -4.42 6.24 14.39
CA ALA A 111 -5.48 5.96 13.43
C ALA A 111 -4.94 5.88 11.99
N PHE A 112 -4.00 6.77 11.62
CA PHE A 112 -3.31 6.73 10.32
C PHE A 112 -2.66 5.36 10.07
N PHE A 113 -1.83 4.86 10.99
CA PHE A 113 -1.18 3.54 10.82
C PHE A 113 -2.12 2.35 11.02
N ALA A 114 -3.28 2.54 11.65
CA ALA A 114 -4.30 1.50 11.76
C ALA A 114 -5.14 1.38 10.47
N SER A 115 -5.17 2.41 9.62
CA SER A 115 -5.93 2.41 8.37
C SER A 115 -5.39 1.47 7.29
N PHE A 116 -4.15 0.99 7.41
CA PHE A 116 -3.53 0.11 6.42
C PHE A 116 -2.47 -0.80 7.05
N ASN A 117 -2.03 -1.80 6.29
CA ASN A 117 -1.00 -2.74 6.73
C ASN A 117 0.39 -2.26 6.33
N TRP A 118 1.20 -1.86 7.32
CA TRP A 118 2.59 -1.49 7.08
C TRP A 118 3.49 -2.68 6.68
N LYS A 119 3.14 -3.91 7.06
CA LYS A 119 3.89 -5.12 6.68
C LYS A 119 3.24 -5.72 5.42
N ILE A 120 4.03 -5.84 4.35
CA ILE A 120 3.57 -6.39 3.09
C ILE A 120 4.11 -7.83 2.96
N PRO A 121 3.24 -8.85 2.91
CA PRO A 121 3.66 -10.24 2.72
C PRO A 121 4.29 -10.43 1.34
N ALA A 122 5.35 -11.22 1.29
CA ALA A 122 6.03 -11.56 0.07
C ALA A 122 5.51 -12.89 -0.47
N LYS A 123 5.20 -12.92 -1.76
CA LYS A 123 4.93 -14.17 -2.45
C LYS A 123 6.22 -14.94 -2.54
N GLN A 124 6.29 -16.07 -1.85
CA GLN A 124 7.41 -16.98 -2.02
C GLN A 124 7.33 -17.53 -3.44
N LEU A 125 8.29 -17.18 -4.28
CA LEU A 125 8.51 -17.91 -5.51
C LEU A 125 9.06 -19.26 -5.07
N SER A 126 8.20 -20.28 -5.01
CA SER A 126 8.65 -21.66 -4.92
C SER A 126 9.65 -21.84 -6.06
N VAL A 127 10.91 -22.09 -5.73
CA VAL A 127 11.91 -22.51 -6.73
C VAL A 127 11.53 -23.93 -7.11
N ASN A 128 10.47 -24.10 -7.90
CA ASN A 128 10.23 -25.32 -8.63
C ASN A 128 11.12 -25.28 -9.88
N GLY A 129 12.43 -25.32 -9.64
CA GLY A 129 13.39 -25.76 -10.63
C GLY A 129 13.42 -27.27 -10.56
N GLN A 130 12.81 -27.91 -11.55
CA GLN A 130 12.86 -29.34 -11.79
C GLN A 130 14.32 -29.82 -11.91
N ARG A 131 14.51 -31.04 -11.38
CA ARG A 131 15.49 -32.08 -11.75
C ARG A 131 16.74 -32.22 -10.90
#